data_AF-A0A3M0YBX9-F1
#
_entry.id   AF-A0A3M0YBX9-F1
#
_cell.length_a   1.000
_cell.length_b   1.000
_cell.length_c   1.000
_cell.angle_alpha   90.00
_cell.angle_beta   90.00
_cell.angle_gamma   90.00
#
_symmetry.space_group_name_H-M   'P 1'
#
loop_
_entity.id
_entity.type
_entity.pdbx_description
1 polymer ?
#
loop_
_entity_poly.entity_id
_entity_poly.type
_entity_poly.pdbx_seq_one_letter_code
_entity_poly.pdbx_strand_id
1 'polypeptide(L)'
;MDLYCMVCGEPWDVCYVQSDFTPQEKADFHAGLGCPSCEGKRPEGGTPFRSQLAAVAADLLGDDVDGIAAMMEDAEWMFGEEFWE
;
A
#
# COMPACT_ATOMS: atom_id res chain seq x y z
N MET A 1 7.72 -0.86 -9.32
CA MET A 1 7.57 -0.24 -7.99
C MET A 1 6.21 -0.61 -7.49
N ASP A 2 6.11 -0.97 -6.22
CA ASP A 2 4.88 -1.49 -5.65
C ASP A 2 4.27 -0.48 -4.68
N LEU A 3 2.95 -0.41 -4.69
CA LEU A 3 2.16 0.23 -3.65
C LEU A 3 1.69 -0.85 -2.68
N TYR A 4 1.69 -0.52 -1.40
CA TYR A 4 1.24 -1.45 -0.38
C TYR A 4 -0.11 -0.97 0.15
N CYS A 5 -1.06 -1.90 0.24
CA CYS A 5 -2.37 -1.60 0.80
C CYS A 5 -2.24 -1.13 2.25
N MET A 6 -2.78 0.05 2.57
CA MET A 6 -2.78 0.65 3.93
C MET A 6 -3.65 -0.12 4.95
N VAL A 7 -4.34 -1.17 4.52
CA VAL A 7 -5.14 -2.05 5.38
C VAL A 7 -4.43 -3.38 5.60
N CYS A 8 -4.19 -4.16 4.55
CA CYS A 8 -3.65 -5.52 4.65
C CYS A 8 -2.15 -5.64 4.32
N GLY A 9 -1.52 -4.58 3.79
CA GLY A 9 -0.11 -4.59 3.41
C GLY A 9 0.21 -5.42 2.16
N GLU A 10 -0.78 -5.84 1.37
CA GLU A 10 -0.48 -6.52 0.11
C GLU A 10 0.21 -5.57 -0.89
N PRO A 11 1.24 -6.04 -1.60
CA PRO A 11 1.89 -5.29 -2.67
C PRO A 11 1.03 -5.32 -3.95
N TRP A 12 0.99 -4.18 -4.63
CA TRP A 12 0.32 -3.99 -5.92
C TRP A 12 1.23 -3.18 -6.85
N ASP A 13 1.47 -3.70 -8.04
CA ASP A 13 2.23 -2.97 -9.05
C ASP A 13 1.53 -1.65 -9.41
N VAL A 14 2.30 -0.55 -9.44
CA VAL A 14 1.77 0.79 -9.72
C VAL A 14 1.04 0.83 -11.07
N CYS A 15 1.56 0.17 -12.11
CA CYS A 15 0.91 0.18 -13.43
C CYS A 15 -0.44 -0.55 -13.38
N TYR A 16 -0.53 -1.64 -12.62
CA TYR A 16 -1.78 -2.39 -12.43
C TYR A 16 -2.84 -1.54 -11.70
N VAL A 17 -2.46 -0.88 -10.61
CA VAL A 17 -3.37 0.04 -9.87
C VAL A 17 -3.85 1.19 -10.75
N GLN A 18 -3.00 1.68 -11.66
CA GLN A 18 -3.38 2.77 -12.54
C GLN A 18 -4.29 2.34 -13.71
N SER A 19 -4.09 1.13 -14.24
CA SER A 19 -4.67 0.69 -15.52
C SER A 19 -5.83 -0.29 -15.37
N ASP A 20 -5.73 -1.22 -14.43
CA ASP A 20 -6.63 -2.38 -14.33
C ASP A 20 -7.62 -2.29 -13.17
N PHE A 21 -7.34 -1.49 -12.13
CA PHE A 21 -8.33 -1.21 -11.08
C PHE A 21 -9.55 -0.51 -11.68
N THR A 22 -10.74 -0.89 -11.21
CA THR A 22 -11.94 -0.10 -11.46
C THR A 22 -11.78 1.28 -10.81
N PRO A 23 -12.49 2.32 -11.30
CA PRO A 23 -12.43 3.65 -10.69
C PRO A 23 -12.76 3.66 -9.19
N GLN A 24 -13.65 2.77 -8.76
CA GLN A 24 -14.02 2.63 -7.35
C GLN A 24 -12.89 1.99 -6.53
N GLU A 25 -12.33 0.86 -6.99
CA GLU A 25 -11.22 0.21 -6.31
C GLU A 25 -10.00 1.13 -6.20
N LYS A 26 -9.73 1.92 -7.24
CA LYS A 26 -8.64 2.90 -7.23
C LYS A 26 -8.89 4.00 -6.20
N ALA A 27 -10.10 4.53 -6.13
CA ALA A 27 -10.46 5.52 -5.12
C ALA A 27 -10.35 4.95 -3.69
N ASP A 28 -10.86 3.73 -3.48
CA ASP A 28 -10.82 3.06 -2.17
C ASP A 28 -9.38 2.75 -1.75
N PHE A 29 -8.54 2.32 -2.69
CA PHE A 29 -7.13 2.02 -2.44
C PHE A 29 -6.36 3.27 -2.02
N HIS A 30 -6.47 4.37 -2.78
CA HIS A 30 -5.79 5.63 -2.44
C HIS A 30 -6.37 6.30 -1.19
N ALA A 31 -7.64 6.06 -0.86
CA ALA A 31 -8.26 6.55 0.38
C ALA A 31 -7.93 5.69 1.62
N GLY A 32 -7.19 4.59 1.46
CA GLY A 32 -6.86 3.69 2.57
C GLY A 32 -8.04 2.85 3.06
N LEU A 33 -9.07 2.68 2.23
CA LEU A 33 -10.25 1.86 2.55
C LEU A 33 -10.01 0.36 2.27
N GLY A 34 -9.01 0.02 1.46
CA GLY A 34 -8.58 -1.35 1.22
C GLY A 34 -8.27 -1.64 -0.25
N CYS A 35 -7.77 -2.84 -0.52
CA CYS A 35 -7.56 -3.36 -1.87
C CYS A 35 -8.63 -4.40 -2.22
N PRO A 36 -8.72 -4.84 -3.51
CA PRO A 36 -9.66 -5.88 -3.93
C PRO A 36 -9.52 -7.23 -3.19
N SER A 37 -8.35 -7.54 -2.64
CA SER A 37 -8.13 -8.78 -1.89
C SER A 37 -8.69 -8.72 -0.47
N CYS A 38 -8.45 -7.61 0.24
CA CYS A 38 -8.88 -7.49 1.63
C CYS A 38 -10.28 -6.91 1.79
N GLU A 39 -10.78 -6.14 0.81
CA GLU A 39 -12.08 -5.45 0.87
C GLU A 39 -12.25 -4.65 2.18
N GLY A 40 -11.16 -4.03 2.67
CA GLY A 40 -11.13 -3.28 3.92
C GLY A 40 -11.10 -4.12 5.20
N LYS A 41 -11.04 -5.45 5.10
CA LYS A 41 -10.91 -6.35 6.25
C LYS A 41 -9.45 -6.38 6.71
N ARG A 42 -9.21 -6.03 7.97
CA ARG A 42 -7.88 -6.13 8.57
C ARG A 42 -7.50 -7.59 8.81
N PRO A 43 -6.21 -7.96 8.63
CA PRO A 43 -5.76 -9.30 8.94
C PRO A 43 -5.85 -9.60 10.45
N GLU A 44 -6.04 -10.87 10.81
CA GLU A 44 -6.23 -11.32 12.19
C GLU A 44 -4.99 -11.06 13.08
N GLY A 45 -3.80 -10.98 12.48
CA GLY A 45 -2.53 -10.67 13.16
C GLY A 45 -2.30 -9.18 13.47
N GLY A 46 -3.26 -8.31 13.15
CA GLY A 46 -3.11 -6.86 13.28
C GLY A 46 -2.74 -6.18 11.97
N THR A 47 -2.32 -4.91 12.05
CA THR A 47 -1.95 -4.12 10.86
C THR A 47 -0.45 -4.30 10.59
N PRO A 48 -0.03 -4.89 9.46
CA PRO A 48 1.39 -5.16 9.19
C PRO A 48 2.22 -3.88 9.20
N PHE A 49 3.51 -3.98 9.52
CA PHE A 49 4.39 -2.82 9.58
C PHE A 49 4.40 -2.03 8.26
N ARG A 50 4.58 -2.72 7.13
CA ARG A 50 4.49 -2.13 5.77
C ARG A 50 3.18 -1.39 5.48
N SER A 51 2.07 -1.86 6.04
CA SER A 51 0.75 -1.23 5.88
C SER A 51 0.70 0.11 6.63
N GLN A 52 1.27 0.15 7.83
CA GLN A 52 1.40 1.39 8.62
C GLN A 52 2.35 2.37 7.93
N LEU A 53 3.47 1.88 7.40
CA LEU A 53 4.43 2.71 6.69
C LEU A 53 3.84 3.30 5.41
N ALA A 54 3.08 2.50 4.64
CA ALA A 54 2.38 2.97 3.45
C ALA A 54 1.37 4.09 3.78
N ALA A 55 0.66 3.99 4.90
CA ALA A 55 -0.25 5.03 5.35
C ALA A 55 0.49 6.34 5.69
N VAL A 56 1.63 6.24 6.38
CA VAL A 56 2.46 7.41 6.68
C VAL A 56 3.06 8.03 5.41
N ALA A 57 3.49 7.21 4.46
CA ALA A 57 3.99 7.67 3.17
C ALA A 57 2.91 8.42 2.39
N ALA A 58 1.67 7.90 2.37
CA ALA A 58 0.53 8.55 1.76
C ALA A 58 0.16 9.88 2.44
N ASP A 59 0.19 9.94 3.77
CA ASP A 59 -0.05 11.20 4.51
C ASP A 59 1.01 12.27 4.21
N LEU A 60 2.26 11.85 3.98
CA LEU A 60 3.39 12.75 3.73
C LEU A 60 3.43 13.24 2.27
N LEU A 61 3.19 12.34 1.32
CA LEU A 61 3.39 12.57 -0.11
C LEU A 61 2.08 12.86 -0.86
N GLY A 62 0.93 12.61 -0.24
CA GLY A 62 -0.38 12.89 -0.82
C GLY A 62 -0.66 12.03 -2.06
N ASP A 63 -0.84 12.70 -3.21
CA ASP A 63 -1.15 12.08 -4.49
C ASP A 63 0.09 11.70 -5.31
N ASP A 64 1.30 11.90 -4.79
CA ASP A 64 2.54 11.44 -5.42
C ASP A 64 2.73 9.93 -5.25
N VAL A 65 1.98 9.17 -6.05
CA VAL A 65 1.95 7.70 -6.07
C VAL A 65 3.33 7.12 -6.39
N ASP A 66 4.05 7.71 -7.33
CA ASP A 66 5.38 7.23 -7.71
C ASP A 66 6.40 7.47 -6.59
N GLY A 67 6.30 8.61 -5.89
CA GLY A 67 7.10 8.89 -4.70
C GLY A 67 6.81 7.94 -3.54
N ILE A 68 5.54 7.60 -3.31
CA ILE A 68 5.14 6.61 -2.30
C ILE A 68 5.75 5.25 -2.64
N ALA A 69 5.62 4.81 -3.90
CA ALA A 69 6.14 3.52 -4.33
C ALA A 69 7.67 3.44 -4.21
N ALA A 70 8.39 4.51 -4.56
CA ALA A 70 9.84 4.60 -4.40
C ALA A 70 10.26 4.55 -2.92
N MET A 71 9.57 5.27 -2.02
CA MET A 71 9.86 5.23 -0.59
C MET A 71 9.64 3.82 0.00
N MET A 72 8.60 3.13 -0.44
CA MET A 72 8.29 1.80 0.04
C MET A 72 9.31 0.75 -0.46
N GLU A 73 9.81 0.88 -1.70
CA GLU A 73 10.90 0.04 -2.22
C GLU A 73 12.20 0.22 -1.41
N ASP A 74 12.56 1.47 -1.09
CA ASP A 74 13.70 1.76 -0.21
C ASP A 74 13.50 1.18 1.20
N ALA A 75 12.28 1.26 1.73
CA ALA A 75 11.94 0.71 3.04
C ALA A 75 12.01 -0.81 3.07
N GLU A 76 11.51 -1.49 2.03
CA GLU A 76 11.64 -2.95 1.90
C GLU A 76 13.12 -3.35 1.93
N TRP A 77 13.98 -2.65 1.20
CA TRP A 77 15.42 -2.91 1.19
C TRP A 77 16.07 -2.65 2.56
N MET A 78 15.69 -1.56 3.24
CA MET A 78 16.28 -1.15 4.52
C MET A 78 15.87 -2.03 5.70
N PHE A 79 14.61 -2.46 5.75
CA PHE A 79 14.06 -3.21 6.89
C PHE A 79 14.03 -4.74 6.67
N GLY A 80 14.14 -5.21 5.42
CA GLY A 80 14.30 -6.64 5.12
C GLY A 80 13.16 -7.50 5.70
N GLU A 81 13.48 -8.44 6.59
CA GLU A 81 12.49 -9.35 7.18
C GLU A 81 11.44 -8.59 8.01
N GLU A 82 11.81 -7.54 8.75
CA GLU A 82 10.89 -6.75 9.58
C GLU A 82 9.78 -6.08 8.74
N PHE A 83 10.06 -5.78 7.47
CA PHE A 83 9.06 -5.26 6.55
C PHE A 83 7.94 -6.27 6.26
N TRP A 84 8.28 -7.55 6.27
CA TRP A 84 7.41 -8.65 5.89
C TRP A 84 6.67 -9.31 7.06
N GLU A 85 7.10 -9.05 8.30
CA GLU A 85 6.46 -9.51 9.54
C GLU A 85 5.05 -8.94 9.80
#